data_AF-A0A7W8E6V3-F1
#
_entry.id   AF-A0A7W8E6V3-F1
#
_cell.length_a   1.000
_cell.length_b   1.000
_cell.length_c   1.000
_cell.angle_alpha   90.00
_cell.angle_beta   90.00
_cell.angle_gamma   90.00
#
_symmetry.space_group_name_H-M   'P 1'
#
loop_
_entity.id
_entity.type
_entity.pdbx_description
1 polymer ?
#
loop_
_entity_poly.entity_id
_entity_poly.type
_entity_poly.pdbx_seq_one_letter_code
_entity_poly.pdbx_strand_id
1 'polypeptide(L)'
;MSDQEETSFGFSKPSTTRDKLLAIKPSVLPPLPGNMQQLDQIADEAGFVSREVASYDRIPPQRVSPLPAVEPRVPLNMRIPVPLGKAFKRFCEENRYSYPEAIEEIMQRAGIPTR
;
A
#
# COMPACT_ATOMS: atom_id res chain seq x y z
N MET A 1 40.79 -39.18 27.48
CA MET A 1 39.83 -38.36 28.22
C MET A 1 39.26 -37.39 27.22
N SER A 2 37.95 -37.49 27.00
CA SER A 2 37.24 -36.90 25.89
C SER A 2 36.47 -35.68 26.39
N ASP A 3 36.79 -34.49 25.90
CA ASP A 3 35.97 -33.29 26.13
C ASP A 3 35.19 -32.98 24.85
N GLN A 4 33.96 -33.46 24.82
CA GLN A 4 32.91 -32.98 23.93
C GLN A 4 32.21 -31.84 24.66
N GLU A 5 32.47 -30.59 24.28
CA GLU A 5 31.60 -29.49 24.67
C GLU A 5 30.53 -29.29 23.59
N GLU A 6 29.32 -29.62 24.01
CA GLU A 6 28.10 -29.65 23.23
C GLU A 6 27.81 -28.31 22.56
N THR A 7 27.48 -28.39 21.28
CA THR A 7 26.77 -27.37 20.53
C THR A 7 25.41 -27.09 21.17
N SER A 8 25.36 -26.17 22.13
CA SER A 8 24.11 -25.64 22.67
C SER A 8 23.50 -24.63 21.68
N PHE A 9 22.94 -25.12 20.58
CA PHE A 9 22.06 -24.35 19.70
C PHE A 9 20.67 -24.28 20.36
N GLY A 10 20.38 -23.19 21.09
CA GLY A 10 19.10 -23.05 21.77
C GLY A 10 18.90 -21.70 22.46
N PHE A 11 18.03 -20.88 21.87
CA PHE A 11 17.30 -19.73 22.43
C PHE A 11 17.57 -19.37 23.90
N SER A 12 18.69 -18.71 24.20
CA SER A 12 18.94 -18.18 25.54
C SER A 12 18.33 -16.77 25.69
N LYS A 13 17.29 -16.70 26.53
CA LYS A 13 16.61 -15.53 27.16
C LYS A 13 15.49 -14.85 26.33
N PRO A 14 14.26 -14.72 26.87
CA PRO A 14 13.21 -13.92 26.27
C PRO A 14 13.52 -12.43 26.46
N SER A 15 14.27 -11.84 25.54
CA SER A 15 14.22 -10.39 25.34
C SER A 15 12.79 -10.06 24.93
N THR A 16 12.09 -9.34 25.81
CA THR A 16 10.72 -8.87 25.56
C THR A 16 10.71 -8.11 24.24
N THR A 17 9.67 -8.26 23.42
CA THR A 17 9.54 -7.53 22.15
C THR A 17 9.75 -6.02 22.33
N ARG A 18 9.37 -5.48 23.49
CA ARG A 18 9.64 -4.11 23.91
C ARG A 18 11.13 -3.74 23.89
N ASP A 19 12.00 -4.61 24.38
CA ASP A 19 13.45 -4.36 24.46
C ASP A 19 14.07 -4.38 23.05
N LYS A 20 13.55 -5.22 22.15
CA LYS A 20 13.95 -5.25 20.75
C LYS A 20 13.55 -3.98 20.00
N LEU A 21 12.36 -3.45 20.29
CA LEU A 21 11.86 -2.20 19.69
C LEU A 21 12.66 -0.98 20.17
N LEU A 22 13.06 -0.95 21.45
CA LEU A 22 13.89 0.13 21.99
C LEU A 22 15.32 0.14 21.43
N ALA A 23 15.80 -0.99 20.92
CA ALA A 23 17.12 -1.10 20.29
C ALA A 23 17.18 -0.57 18.85
N ILE A 24 16.03 -0.33 18.20
CA ILE A 24 15.96 0.19 16.84
C ILE A 24 16.29 1.68 16.87
N LYS A 25 17.55 2.03 16.57
CA LYS A 25 17.95 3.42 16.33
C LYS A 25 17.76 3.73 14.84
N PRO A 26 17.21 4.90 14.49
CA PRO A 26 17.16 5.33 13.11
C PRO A 26 18.59 5.38 12.56
N SER A 27 18.79 4.75 11.40
CA SER A 27 20.05 4.84 10.66
C SER A 27 20.37 6.30 10.39
N VAL A 28 21.53 6.77 10.83
CA VAL A 28 22.04 8.08 10.43
C VAL A 28 22.33 7.99 8.94
N LEU A 29 21.70 8.85 8.14
CA LEU A 29 21.98 8.91 6.71
C LEU A 29 23.47 9.24 6.53
N PRO A 30 24.18 8.55 5.61
CA PRO A 30 25.54 8.93 5.27
C PRO A 30 25.56 10.41 4.83
N PRO A 31 26.62 11.16 5.16
CA PRO A 31 26.72 12.55 4.74
C PRO A 31 26.63 12.61 3.22
N LEU A 32 25.62 13.32 2.72
CA LEU A 32 25.52 13.61 1.30
C LEU A 32 26.79 14.36 0.86
N PRO A 33 27.36 14.04 -0.31
CA PRO A 33 28.47 14.82 -0.84
C PRO A 33 28.04 16.30 -0.89
N GLY A 34 28.83 17.16 -0.24
CA GLY A 34 28.43 18.52 0.12
C GLY A 34 28.22 19.49 -1.05
N ASN A 35 28.30 19.02 -2.30
CA ASN A 35 28.20 19.86 -3.48
C ASN A 35 27.41 19.18 -4.60
N MET A 36 26.09 19.08 -4.39
CA MET A 36 25.14 18.58 -5.40
C MET A 36 25.29 19.30 -6.75
N GLN A 37 25.54 20.61 -6.73
CA GLN A 37 25.75 21.42 -7.93
C GLN A 37 26.93 20.95 -8.78
N GLN A 38 28.01 20.47 -8.15
CA GLN A 38 29.16 19.94 -8.88
C GLN A 38 28.86 18.57 -9.48
N LEU A 39 28.04 17.76 -8.79
CA LEU A 39 27.62 16.46 -9.30
C LEU A 39 26.69 16.61 -10.52
N ASP A 40 25.78 17.58 -10.49
CA ASP A 40 24.89 17.88 -11.61
C ASP A 40 25.71 18.34 -12.84
N GLN A 41 26.72 19.20 -12.64
CA GLN A 41 27.62 19.63 -13.72
C GLN A 41 28.38 18.46 -14.35
N ILE A 42 28.94 17.56 -13.53
CA ILE A 42 29.64 16.37 -14.01
C ILE A 42 28.67 15.43 -14.75
N ALA A 43 27.43 15.30 -14.27
CA ALA A 43 26.40 14.48 -14.91
C ALA A 43 26.04 15.02 -16.30
N ASP A 44 25.87 16.34 -16.42
CA ASP A 44 25.61 17.02 -17.70
C ASP A 44 26.79 16.85 -18.68
N GLU A 45 28.02 17.01 -18.20
CA GLU A 45 29.25 16.79 -18.99
C GLU A 45 29.39 15.33 -19.44
N ALA A 46 28.97 14.37 -18.62
CA ALA A 46 28.95 12.94 -18.94
C ALA A 46 27.78 12.54 -19.86
N GLY A 47 26.93 13.50 -20.27
CA GLY A 47 25.78 13.25 -21.13
C GLY A 47 24.67 12.46 -20.43
N PHE A 48 24.56 12.56 -19.11
CA PHE A 48 23.47 11.95 -18.36
C PHE A 48 22.15 12.63 -18.73
N VAL A 49 21.20 11.84 -19.25
CA VAL A 49 19.84 12.31 -19.54
C VAL A 49 18.88 11.55 -18.64
N SER A 50 18.22 12.27 -17.73
CA SER A 50 17.20 11.67 -16.87
C SER A 50 16.04 11.14 -17.71
N ARG A 51 15.68 9.87 -17.50
CA ARG A 51 14.55 9.22 -18.19
C ARG A 51 13.20 9.54 -17.54
N GLU A 52 13.22 10.19 -16.38
CA GLU A 52 12.01 10.56 -15.66
C GLU A 52 11.48 11.86 -16.23
N VAL A 53 10.31 11.80 -16.86
CA VAL A 53 9.59 12.98 -17.34
C VAL A 53 9.35 13.87 -16.13
N ALA A 54 9.96 15.05 -16.10
CA ALA A 54 9.88 16.06 -15.05
C ALA A 54 8.44 16.51 -14.82
N SER A 55 7.66 15.66 -14.14
CA SER A 55 6.27 15.89 -13.77
C SER A 55 6.26 16.26 -12.29
N TYR A 56 7.01 17.32 -11.95
CA TYR A 56 7.00 17.91 -10.61
C TYR A 56 5.93 19.01 -10.50
N ASP A 57 4.92 19.00 -11.37
CA ASP A 57 3.72 19.80 -11.18
C ASP A 57 2.92 19.23 -10.01
N ARG A 58 3.29 19.70 -8.81
CA ARG A 58 2.44 19.83 -7.61
C ARG A 58 1.44 18.69 -7.43
N ILE A 59 1.86 17.60 -6.80
CA ILE A 59 0.90 16.77 -6.07
C ILE A 59 0.43 17.64 -4.89
N PRO A 60 -0.80 18.18 -4.88
CA PRO A 60 -1.27 18.92 -3.72
C PRO A 60 -1.21 18.00 -2.50
N PRO A 61 -0.86 18.48 -1.30
CA PRO A 61 -0.92 17.65 -0.10
C PRO A 61 -2.36 17.14 0.02
N GLN A 62 -2.55 15.84 -0.21
CA GLN A 62 -3.83 15.18 -0.07
C GLN A 62 -4.27 15.44 1.36
N ARG A 63 -5.25 16.33 1.53
CA ARG A 63 -5.93 16.52 2.81
C ARG A 63 -6.63 15.20 3.08
N VAL A 64 -6.02 14.40 3.94
CA VAL A 64 -6.62 13.16 4.43
C VAL A 64 -7.78 13.61 5.32
N SER A 65 -8.96 13.80 4.72
CA SER A 65 -10.17 13.99 5.51
C SER A 65 -10.36 12.71 6.33
N PRO A 66 -10.68 12.80 7.63
CA PRO A 66 -11.03 11.63 8.42
C PRO A 66 -12.09 10.85 7.65
N LEU A 67 -11.78 9.60 7.29
CA LEU A 67 -12.76 8.77 6.60
C LEU A 67 -14.01 8.74 7.49
N PRO A 68 -15.21 9.02 6.94
CA PRO A 68 -16.43 8.88 7.71
C PRO A 68 -16.48 7.47 8.30
N ALA A 69 -17.03 7.33 9.50
CA ALA A 69 -17.17 6.04 10.19
C ALA A 69 -17.76 5.02 9.20
N VAL A 70 -16.91 4.09 8.75
CA VAL A 70 -17.27 3.15 7.70
C VAL A 70 -18.27 2.19 8.30
N GLU A 71 -19.48 2.15 7.73
CA GLU A 71 -20.50 1.16 8.09
C GLU A 71 -19.89 -0.25 8.08
N PRO A 72 -20.18 -1.13 9.06
CA PRO A 72 -19.63 -2.48 9.09
C PRO A 72 -20.01 -3.24 7.80
N ARG A 73 -19.01 -3.68 7.04
CA ARG A 73 -19.21 -4.35 5.75
C ARG A 73 -19.00 -5.86 5.87
N VAL A 74 -19.89 -6.63 5.24
CA VAL A 74 -19.72 -8.07 5.05
C VAL A 74 -19.08 -8.33 3.69
N PRO A 75 -17.96 -9.09 3.60
CA PRO A 75 -17.36 -9.43 2.32
C PRO A 75 -18.23 -10.42 1.54
N LEU A 76 -18.62 -10.06 0.32
CA LEU A 76 -19.34 -10.95 -0.60
C LEU A 76 -18.38 -11.49 -1.65
N ASN A 77 -17.96 -12.75 -1.49
CA ASN A 77 -17.08 -13.44 -2.43
C ASN A 77 -17.89 -14.50 -3.19
N MET A 78 -18.09 -14.30 -4.51
CA MET A 78 -18.79 -15.27 -5.34
C MET A 78 -18.16 -15.43 -6.72
N ARG A 79 -18.30 -16.62 -7.30
CA ARG A 79 -17.95 -16.90 -8.69
C ARG A 79 -19.22 -16.86 -9.53
N ILE A 80 -19.24 -15.99 -10.52
CA ILE A 80 -20.36 -15.84 -11.45
C ILE A 80 -19.94 -16.23 -12.87
N PRO A 81 -20.88 -16.68 -13.71
CA PRO A 81 -20.62 -16.85 -15.13
C PRO A 81 -20.10 -15.55 -15.76
N VAL A 82 -19.11 -15.67 -16.65
CA VAL A 82 -18.54 -14.54 -17.39
C VAL A 82 -19.59 -13.62 -18.04
N PRO A 83 -20.65 -14.12 -18.72
CA PRO A 83 -21.63 -13.21 -19.33
C PRO A 83 -22.37 -12.36 -18.30
N LEU A 84 -22.68 -12.93 -17.14
CA LEU A 84 -23.35 -12.22 -16.04
C LEU A 84 -22.43 -11.13 -15.47
N GLY A 85 -21.15 -11.43 -15.27
CA GLY A 85 -20.18 -10.45 -14.79
C GLY A 85 -19.98 -9.28 -15.76
N LYS A 86 -19.96 -9.55 -17.07
CA LYS A 86 -19.89 -8.49 -18.10
C LYS A 86 -21.13 -7.61 -18.09
N ALA A 87 -22.32 -8.21 -17.99
CA ALA A 87 -23.58 -7.46 -17.92
C ALA A 87 -23.64 -6.57 -16.67
N PHE A 88 -23.25 -7.10 -15.51
CA PHE A 88 -23.20 -6.31 -14.27
C PHE A 88 -22.21 -5.15 -14.34
N LYS A 89 -21.00 -5.37 -14.88
CA LYS A 89 -20.01 -4.31 -15.04
C LYS A 89 -20.52 -3.20 -15.95
N ARG A 90 -21.14 -3.56 -17.07
CA ARG A 90 -21.76 -2.63 -18.00
C ARG A 90 -22.88 -1.81 -17.33
N PHE A 91 -23.73 -2.46 -16.55
CA PHE A 91 -24.76 -1.78 -15.76
C PHE A 91 -24.16 -0.74 -14.80
N CYS A 92 -23.05 -1.06 -14.12
CA CYS A 92 -22.37 -0.12 -13.24
C CYS A 92 -21.80 1.08 -14.02
N GLU A 93 -21.18 0.84 -15.18
CA GLU A 93 -20.59 1.88 -16.02
C GLU A 93 -21.66 2.83 -16.60
N GLU A 94 -22.76 2.30 -17.12
CA GLU A 94 -23.84 3.08 -17.73
C GLU A 94 -24.54 3.99 -16.71
N ASN A 95 -24.69 3.55 -15.47
CA ASN A 95 -25.37 4.28 -14.41
C ASN A 95 -24.40 5.02 -13.46
N ARG A 96 -23.08 4.91 -13.69
CA ARG A 96 -22.02 5.49 -12.84
C ARG A 96 -22.09 5.06 -11.37
N TYR A 97 -22.50 3.82 -11.12
CA TYR A 97 -22.55 3.24 -9.77
C TYR A 97 -21.23 2.56 -9.41
N SER A 98 -20.89 2.63 -8.13
CA SER A 98 -19.97 1.66 -7.52
C SER A 98 -20.66 0.29 -7.41
N TYR A 99 -19.88 -0.79 -7.27
CA TYR A 99 -20.46 -2.15 -7.19
C TYR A 99 -21.46 -2.33 -6.04
N PRO A 100 -21.21 -1.82 -4.82
CA PRO A 100 -22.20 -1.89 -3.75
C PRO A 100 -23.47 -1.11 -4.05
N GLU A 101 -23.36 0.10 -4.63
CA GLU A 101 -24.52 0.91 -5.02
C GLU A 101 -25.35 0.24 -6.11
N ALA A 102 -24.69 -0.39 -7.10
CA ALA A 102 -25.38 -1.15 -8.13
C ALA A 102 -26.15 -2.34 -7.55
N ILE A 103 -25.60 -3.01 -6.53
CA ILE A 103 -26.30 -4.09 -5.81
C ILE A 103 -27.49 -3.51 -5.03
N GLU A 104 -27.32 -2.39 -4.33
CA GLU A 104 -28.39 -1.71 -3.61
C GLU A 104 -29.56 -1.35 -4.54
N GLU A 105 -29.26 -0.75 -5.70
CA GLU A 105 -30.22 -0.41 -6.74
C GLU A 105 -30.95 -1.64 -7.29
N ILE A 106 -30.24 -2.75 -7.51
CA ILE A 106 -30.84 -4.02 -7.96
C ILE A 106 -31.80 -4.58 -6.89
N MET A 107 -31.41 -4.52 -5.61
CA MET A 107 -32.26 -4.99 -4.50
C MET A 107 -33.51 -4.12 -4.37
N GLN A 108 -33.37 -2.80 -4.48
CA GLN A 108 -34.51 -1.86 -4.47
C GLN A 108 -35.47 -2.14 -5.63
N ARG A 109 -34.96 -2.36 -6.85
CA ARG A 109 -35.77 -2.75 -8.02
C ARG A 109 -36.48 -4.09 -7.84
N ALA A 110 -35.87 -5.00 -7.06
CA ALA A 110 -36.48 -6.27 -6.69
C ALA A 110 -37.47 -6.15 -5.52
N GLY A 111 -37.67 -4.96 -4.95
CA GLY A 111 -38.55 -4.71 -3.81
C GLY A 111 -37.97 -5.20 -2.47
N ILE A 112 -36.67 -5.44 -2.40
CA ILE A 112 -35.98 -5.87 -1.19
C ILE A 112 -35.46 -4.63 -0.44
N PRO A 113 -35.87 -4.40 0.82
CA PRO A 113 -35.40 -3.24 1.58
C PRO A 113 -33.92 -3.41 1.94
N THR A 114 -33.12 -2.38 1.66
CA THR A 114 -31.69 -2.33 1.97
C THR A 114 -31.35 -1.37 3.11
N ARG A 115 -32.34 -0.59 3.59
CA ARG A 115 -32.29 0.33 4.72
C ARG A 115 -33.64 0.42 5.41
#